data_AF-A0A527HJG5-F1
#
_entry.id   AF-A0A527HJG5-F1
#
_cell.length_a   1.000
_cell.length_b   1.000
_cell.length_c   1.000
_cell.angle_alpha   90.00
_cell.angle_beta   90.00
_cell.angle_gamma   90.00
#
_symmetry.space_group_name_H-M   'P 1'
#
loop_
_entity.id
_entity.type
_entity.pdbx_description
1 polymer ?
#
loop_
_entity_poly.entity_id
_entity_poly.type
_entity_poly.pdbx_seq_one_letter_code
_entity_poly.pdbx_strand_id
1 'polypeptide(L)' 'MDAPAFPARWKVSAPELIAETFSSRIWKVLREDGSPAIVKALKPFDDVADELRGEHYLAWRRGEGAVRLLGRDGHSMLLE' A
#
# COMPACT_ATOMS: atom_id res chain seq x y z
N MET A 1 15.22 8.48 -10.03
CA MET A 1 14.31 8.07 -8.95
C MET A 1 14.65 6.63 -8.65
N ASP A 2 15.13 6.33 -7.44
CA ASP A 2 15.38 4.94 -7.05
C ASP A 2 14.08 4.13 -7.07
N ALA A 3 14.18 2.87 -7.47
CA ALA A 3 13.05 1.96 -7.41
C ALA A 3 12.57 1.81 -5.96
N PRO A 4 11.26 1.80 -5.70
CA PRO A 4 10.77 1.61 -4.35
C PRO A 4 11.17 0.22 -3.84
N ALA A 5 11.79 0.17 -2.66
CA ALA A 5 12.11 -1.09 -1.99
C ALA A 5 10.88 -1.58 -1.22
N PHE A 6 10.17 -2.56 -1.77
CA PHE A 6 9.07 -3.21 -1.08
C PHE A 6 9.54 -4.43 -0.26
N PRO A 7 8.82 -4.80 0.81
CA PRO A 7 9.18 -5.98 1.60
C PRO A 7 9.18 -7.25 0.75
N ALA A 8 10.27 -8.02 0.81
CA ALA A 8 10.40 -9.27 0.05
C ALA A 8 9.24 -10.25 0.29
N ARG A 9 8.69 -10.28 1.52
CA ARG A 9 7.55 -11.13 1.90
C ARG A 9 6.25 -10.82 1.16
N TRP A 10 6.12 -9.64 0.55
CA TRP A 10 4.96 -9.30 -0.27
C TRP A 10 5.02 -9.93 -1.66
N LYS A 11 6.22 -10.34 -2.12
CA LYS A 11 6.42 -10.98 -3.42
C LYS A 11 5.77 -10.21 -4.57
N VAL A 12 5.98 -8.91 -4.60
CA VAL A 12 5.44 -8.01 -5.63
C VAL A 12 6.52 -7.56 -6.60
N SER A 13 6.12 -7.27 -7.84
CA SER A 13 7.01 -6.89 -8.93
C SER A 13 6.39 -5.79 -9.81
N ALA A 14 7.13 -5.34 -10.82
CA ALA A 14 6.70 -4.35 -11.81
C ALA A 14 6.05 -3.09 -11.19
N PRO A 15 6.76 -2.38 -10.28
CA PRO A 15 6.23 -1.16 -9.67
C PRO A 15 6.02 -0.06 -10.72
N GLU A 16 4.78 0.41 -10.83
CA GLU A 16 4.39 1.56 -11.63
C GLU A 16 3.82 2.65 -10.71
N LEU A 17 4.45 3.81 -10.65
CA LEU A 17 3.94 4.94 -9.86
C LEU A 17 2.70 5.50 -10.57
N ILE A 18 1.53 5.35 -9.96
CA ILE A 18 0.26 5.81 -10.55
C ILE A 18 -0.23 7.13 -9.95
N ALA A 19 0.20 7.46 -8.72
CA ALA A 19 -0.09 8.74 -8.10
C ALA A 19 0.93 9.09 -7.02
N GLU A 20 1.25 10.38 -6.91
CA GLU A 20 1.93 10.96 -5.76
C GLU A 20 1.04 12.06 -5.19
N THR A 21 0.65 11.91 -3.93
CA THR A 21 -0.16 12.89 -3.20
C THR A 21 0.72 13.62 -2.19
N PHE A 22 0.13 14.55 -1.44
CA PHE A 22 0.81 15.18 -0.32
C PHE A 22 1.29 14.16 0.73
N SER A 23 0.45 13.17 1.05
CA SER A 23 0.72 12.21 2.12
C SER A 23 1.34 10.89 1.66
N SER A 24 1.23 10.54 0.37
CA SER A 24 1.49 9.17 -0.09
C SER A 24 2.14 9.08 -1.46
N ARG A 25 2.81 7.95 -1.71
CA ARG A 25 3.06 7.44 -3.07
C ARG A 25 2.25 6.18 -3.28
N ILE A 26 1.58 6.10 -4.43
CA ILE A 26 0.70 4.99 -4.79
C ILE A 26 1.30 4.29 -6.01
N TRP A 27 1.59 3.01 -5.85
CA TRP A 27 2.17 2.17 -6.87
C TRP A 27 1.20 1.07 -7.25
N LYS A 28 1.04 0.82 -8.55
CA LYS A 28 0.51 -0.44 -9.04
C LYS A 28 1.65 -1.46 -9.09
N VAL A 29 1.37 -2.69 -8.67
CA VAL A 29 2.33 -3.79 -8.67
C VAL A 29 1.65 -5.07 -9.16
N LEU A 30 2.46 -6.07 -9.53
CA LEU A 30 2.00 -7.43 -9.81
C LEU A 30 2.38 -8.36 -8.67
N ARG A 31 1.44 -9.19 -8.23
CA ARG A 31 1.65 -10.28 -7.26
C ARG A 31 2.29 -11.50 -7.93
N GLU A 32 2.72 -12.47 -7.11
CA GLU A 32 3.33 -13.73 -7.57
C GLU A 32 2.44 -14.52 -8.55
N ASP A 33 1.12 -14.40 -8.42
CA ASP A 33 0.12 -15.02 -9.32
C ASP A 33 -0.21 -14.18 -10.56
N GLY A 34 0.46 -13.04 -10.75
CA GLY A 34 0.23 -12.09 -11.85
C GLY A 34 -0.96 -11.16 -11.64
N SER A 35 -1.73 -11.30 -10.55
CA SER A 35 -2.83 -10.38 -10.25
C SER A 35 -2.31 -8.99 -9.84
N PRO A 36 -3.00 -7.89 -10.22
CA PRO A 36 -2.60 -6.56 -9.83
C PRO A 36 -2.92 -6.29 -8.35
N ALA A 37 -2.06 -5.50 -7.70
CA ALA A 37 -2.29 -4.95 -6.36
C ALA A 37 -1.80 -3.50 -6.29
N ILE A 38 -2.15 -2.81 -5.21
CA ILE A 38 -1.75 -1.43 -4.94
C ILE A 38 -0.87 -1.37 -3.69
N VAL A 39 0.29 -0.72 -3.80
CA VAL A 39 1.06 -0.29 -2.63
C VAL A 39 0.79 1.18 -2.37
N LYS A 40 0.21 1.49 -1.20
CA LYS A 40 0.13 2.85 -0.68
C LYS A 40 1.21 3.02 0.39
N ALA A 41 2.23 3.81 0.09
CA ALA A 41 3.32 4.12 1.01
C ALA A 41 3.19 5.56 1.51
N LEU A 42 2.98 5.74 2.82
CA LEU A 42 2.90 7.07 3.41
C LEU A 42 4.29 7.72 3.44
N LYS A 43 4.33 9.00 3.09
CA LYS A 43 5.50 9.86 3.31
C LYS A 43 5.65 10.10 4.82
N PRO A 44 6.87 10.36 5.32
CA PRO A 44 7.04 10.84 6.69
C PRO A 44 6.49 12.27 6.78
N PHE A 45 5.44 12.48 7.57
CA PHE A 45 4.90 13.80 7.92
C PHE A 45 4.24 13.74 9.31
N ASP A 46 4.08 14.90 9.94
CA ASP A 46 3.75 15.03 11.37
C ASP A 46 2.37 14.44 11.76
N ASP A 47 1.46 14.25 10.80
CA ASP A 47 0.08 13.76 11.00
C ASP A 47 -0.17 12.32 10.48
N VAL A 48 0.87 11.49 10.37
CA VAL A 48 0.74 10.09 9.88
C VAL A 48 -0.29 9.27 10.67
N ALA A 49 -0.57 9.64 11.93
CA ALA A 49 -1.52 8.95 12.80
C ALA A 49 -2.97 8.94 12.26
N ASP A 50 -3.38 9.97 11.52
CA ASP A 50 -4.73 10.03 10.95
C ASP A 50 -4.90 9.07 9.76
N GLU A 51 -3.83 8.83 9.00
CA GLU A 51 -3.83 7.85 7.90
C GLU A 51 -3.79 6.40 8.41
N LEU A 52 -3.21 6.16 9.59
CA LEU A 52 -3.24 4.85 10.25
C LEU A 52 -4.66 4.41 10.66
N ARG A 53 -5.59 5.35 10.84
CA ARG A 53 -7.01 5.00 11.07
C ARG A 53 -7.64 4.30 9.87
N GLY A 54 -7.23 4.68 8.66
CA GLY A 54 -7.67 4.04 7.42
C GLY A 54 -7.28 2.56 7.38
N GLU A 55 -6.05 2.24 7.81
CA GLU A 55 -5.60 0.84 7.91
C GLU A 55 -6.47 0.03 8.87
N HIS A 56 -6.74 0.54 10.07
CA HIS A 56 -7.56 -0.15 11.06
C HIS A 56 -8.97 -0.43 10.52
N TYR A 57 -9.56 0.53 9.79
CA TYR A 57 -10.84 0.34 9.13
C TYR A 57 -10.78 -0.79 8.08
N LEU A 58 -9.76 -0.80 7.21
CA LEU A 58 -9.60 -1.84 6.18
C LEU A 58 -9.39 -3.23 6.80
N ALA A 59 -8.59 -3.32 7.87
CA ALA A 59 -8.37 -4.55 8.62
C ALA A 59 -9.66 -5.09 9.25
N TRP A 60 -10.54 -4.21 9.74
CA TRP A 60 -11.85 -4.58 10.27
C TRP A 60 -12.82 -5.02 9.17
N ARG A 61 -12.89 -4.30 8.05
CA ARG A 61 -13.79 -4.61 6.93
C ARG A 61 -13.42 -5.89 6.19
N ARG A 62 -12.14 -6.30 6.18
CA ARG A 62 -11.66 -7.53 5.53
C ARG A 62 -12.10 -7.68 4.05
N GLY A 63 -12.21 -6.56 3.33
CA GLY A 63 -12.66 -6.53 1.94
C GLY A 63 -14.18 -6.42 1.76
N GLU A 64 -14.97 -6.37 2.84
CA GLU A 64 -16.41 -6.16 2.71
C GLU A 64 -16.71 -4.68 2.47
N GLY A 65 -17.16 -4.32 1.27
CA GLY A 65 -17.52 -2.93 0.93
C GLY A 65 -16.35 -1.92 0.99
N ALA A 66 -15.11 -2.41 0.99
CA ALA A 66 -13.88 -1.63 0.93
C ALA A 66 -12.78 -2.47 0.27
N VAL A 67 -11.70 -1.84 -0.19
CA VAL A 67 -10.51 -2.56 -0.66
C VAL A 67 -9.95 -3.47 0.45
N ARG A 68 -9.35 -4.60 0.07
CA ARG A 68 -8.83 -5.57 1.03
C ARG A 68 -7.39 -5.23 1.40
N LEU A 69 -7.10 -5.17 2.71
CA LEU A 69 -5.73 -5.08 3.21
C LEU A 69 -5.05 -6.45 3.15
N LEU A 70 -4.02 -6.59 2.33
CA LEU A 70 -3.25 -7.81 2.15
C LEU A 70 -2.01 -7.88 3.05
N GLY A 71 -1.43 -6.73 3.39
CA GLY A 71 -0.22 -6.68 4.19
C GLY A 71 0.17 -5.28 4.60
N ARG A 72 0.95 -5.20 5.69
CA ARG A 72 1.53 -3.97 6.23
C ARG A 72 3.02 -4.13 6.43
N ASP A 73 3.75 -3.05 6.21
CA ASP A 73 5.16 -2.87 6.56
C ASP A 73 5.44 -1.41 6.88
N GLY A 74 5.75 -1.11 8.15
CA GLY A 74 5.91 0.27 8.60
C GLY A 74 4.69 1.12 8.25
N HIS A 75 4.88 2.14 7.40
CA HIS A 75 3.83 3.02 6.90
C HIS A 75 3.38 2.69 5.47
N SER A 76 3.62 1.46 5.01
CA SER A 76 3.18 0.98 3.70
C SER A 76 2.11 -0.11 3.85
N MET A 77 1.10 -0.03 2.99
CA MET A 77 0.00 -0.99 2.89
C MET A 77 -0.04 -1.60 1.50
N LEU A 78 -0.25 -2.91 1.43
CA LEU A 78 -0.55 -3.66 0.21
C LEU A 78 -2.06 -3.93 0.15
N LEU A 79 -2.70 -3.56 -0.95
CA LEU A 79 -4.16 -3.53 -1.12
C LEU A 79 -4.60 -4.20 -2.43
N GLU A 80 -5.81 -4.77 -2.47
CA GLU A 80 -6.49 -5.24 -3.70
C GLU A 80 -8.01 -5.02 -3.68
#